data_AF-A0A523U8D2-F1
#
_entry.id   AF-A0A523U8D2-F1
#
_cell.length_a   1.000
_cell.length_b   1.000
_cell.length_c   1.000
_cell.angle_alpha   90.00
_cell.angle_beta   90.00
_cell.angle_gamma   90.00
#
_symmetry.space_group_name_H-M   'P 1'
#
loop_
_entity.id
_entity.type
_entity.pdbx_description
1 polymer ?
#
loop_
_entity_poly.entity_id
_entity_poly.type
_entity_poly.pdbx_seq_one_letter_code
_entity_poly.pdbx_strand_id
1 'polypeptide(L)'
;MKLKLVIFGALAFTFVFAGLASADEVKWGKLQSALKQGIVRNRPEDVKKALIPLVNAGGKKAVDIVVGAIDKIPGMQDQIYWMLVSAITTITDPPGIDALADAIISHKGSLSRDLMFGLQTNRSLEVVALYERVLLKCAQDIQKMAVEQLVNIGKDECVESLLEGLKSVRDKLIKEEIVIALKMLTGADVGTSYRDWKQYWDEAKNQGLPRPEGEDADNSGFGGGFRTGLSRYRKKQAIGIEGLGPLAALVITARCDNRSGSAICFDQLEATLSQMRIKNTVIRRIKFEEKGYKIPKDTIAVFINCVQIHPHCVCPTCEVGKTKHNRLYP
;
A
#
# COMPACT_ATOMS: atom_id res chain seq x y z
N MET A 1 24.29 54.81 7.02
CA MET A 1 23.16 54.01 7.57
C MET A 1 23.73 53.08 8.62
N LYS A 2 23.27 53.22 9.87
CA LYS A 2 23.84 52.59 11.06
C LYS A 2 23.36 51.14 11.20
N LEU A 3 24.32 50.23 11.30
CA LEU A 3 24.17 48.83 11.68
C LEU A 3 23.66 48.77 13.13
N LYS A 4 22.46 48.23 13.38
CA LYS A 4 21.98 47.94 14.73
C LYS A 4 22.18 46.47 15.04
N LEU A 5 23.29 46.21 15.73
CA LEU A 5 23.56 45.01 16.51
C LEU A 5 22.64 45.05 17.74
N VAL A 6 21.70 44.11 17.86
CA VAL A 6 20.87 43.95 19.05
C VAL A 6 21.36 42.70 19.78
N ILE A 7 22.17 42.94 20.80
CA ILE A 7 22.54 41.98 21.83
C ILE A 7 21.53 42.15 22.98
N PHE A 8 20.68 41.16 23.19
CA PHE A 8 20.00 40.87 24.45
C PHE A 8 20.07 39.34 24.56
N GLY A 9 20.63 38.72 25.59
CA GLY A 9 20.64 39.05 27.00
C GLY A 9 20.38 37.70 27.66
N ALA A 10 21.44 37.05 28.12
CA ALA A 10 21.37 35.74 28.73
C ALA A 10 20.51 35.80 30.00
N LEU A 11 19.38 35.10 30.02
CA LEU A 11 18.67 34.76 31.25
C LEU A 11 18.75 33.25 31.43
N ALA A 12 19.72 32.85 32.25
CA ALA A 12 19.81 31.51 32.81
C ALA A 12 18.63 31.31 33.76
N PHE A 13 17.68 30.47 33.36
CA PHE A 13 16.71 29.85 34.26
C PHE A 13 17.01 28.35 34.29
N THR A 14 18.03 27.99 35.07
CA THR A 14 18.27 26.62 35.51
C THR A 14 17.24 26.25 36.55
N PHE A 15 16.08 25.77 36.10
CA PHE A 15 15.35 24.75 36.84
C PHE A 15 15.79 23.40 36.27
N VAL A 16 16.89 22.88 36.80
CA VAL A 16 17.27 21.48 36.59
C VAL A 16 16.38 20.65 37.49
N PHE A 17 15.15 20.37 37.05
CA PHE A 17 14.51 19.12 37.42
C PHE A 17 15.29 18.02 36.70
N ALA A 18 16.37 17.55 37.32
CA ALA A 18 16.99 16.28 36.96
C ALA A 18 16.03 15.17 37.40
N GLY A 19 14.91 15.04 36.69
CA GLY A 19 14.19 13.79 36.67
C GLY A 19 15.17 12.74 36.16
N LEU A 20 15.51 11.77 37.00
CA LEU A 20 16.20 10.56 36.60
C LEU A 20 15.32 9.87 35.56
N ALA A 21 15.54 10.22 34.29
CA ALA A 21 14.91 9.53 33.18
C ALA A 21 15.25 8.05 33.32
N SER A 22 14.24 7.19 33.24
CA SER A 22 14.48 5.76 33.35
C SER A 22 15.45 5.31 32.25
N ALA A 23 16.18 4.21 32.48
CA ALA A 23 17.08 3.65 31.48
C ALA A 23 16.36 3.41 30.12
N ASP A 24 15.06 3.08 30.18
CA ASP A 24 14.21 2.94 29.01
C ASP A 24 13.92 4.28 28.33
N GLU A 25 13.59 5.35 29.06
CA GLU A 25 13.39 6.67 28.46
C GLU A 25 14.65 7.16 27.72
N VAL A 26 15.82 6.95 28.32
CA VAL A 26 17.11 7.28 27.69
C VAL A 26 17.32 6.43 26.44
N LYS A 27 17.02 5.13 26.47
CA LYS A 27 17.11 4.23 25.30
C LYS A 27 16.21 4.70 24.17
N TRP A 28 14.94 4.94 24.44
CA TRP A 28 13.98 5.39 23.43
C TRP A 28 14.33 6.78 22.87
N GLY A 29 14.81 7.70 23.71
CA GLY A 29 15.28 9.02 23.29
C GLY A 29 16.47 8.93 22.32
N LYS A 30 17.41 8.01 22.56
CA LYS A 30 18.54 7.75 21.65
C LYS A 30 18.06 7.19 20.30
N LEU A 31 17.16 6.21 20.31
CA LEU A 31 16.62 5.63 19.08
C LEU A 31 15.85 6.64 18.24
N GLN A 32 14.98 7.44 18.87
CA GLN A 32 14.24 8.51 18.19
C GLN A 32 15.19 9.57 17.62
N SER A 33 16.24 9.94 18.37
CA SER A 33 17.22 10.93 17.91
C SER A 33 18.03 10.43 16.72
N ALA A 34 18.45 9.16 16.73
CA ALA A 34 19.14 8.54 15.60
C ALA A 34 18.28 8.54 14.33
N LEU A 35 17.00 8.17 14.46
CA LEU A 35 16.06 8.20 13.34
C LEU A 35 15.91 9.62 12.77
N LYS A 36 15.65 10.60 13.64
CA LYS A 36 15.53 12.02 13.25
C LYS A 36 16.78 12.52 12.53
N GLN A 37 17.97 12.17 13.01
CA GLN A 37 19.22 12.57 12.37
C GLN A 37 19.38 11.95 10.97
N GLY A 38 19.04 10.67 10.80
CA GLY A 38 19.05 10.01 9.49
C GLY A 38 18.11 10.69 8.49
N ILE A 39 16.90 11.05 8.94
CA ILE A 39 15.90 11.76 8.13
C ILE A 39 16.40 13.16 7.75
N VAL A 40 16.86 13.96 8.72
CA VAL A 40 17.34 15.34 8.46
C VAL A 40 18.55 15.35 7.52
N ARG A 41 19.42 14.35 7.60
CA ARG A 41 20.57 14.20 6.69
C ARG A 41 20.20 13.67 5.31
N ASN A 42 18.94 13.26 5.10
CA ASN A 42 18.45 12.60 3.91
C ASN A 42 19.35 11.41 3.48
N ARG A 43 19.71 10.56 4.45
CA ARG A 43 20.59 9.39 4.23
C ARG A 43 19.81 8.10 4.49
N PRO A 44 19.33 7.40 3.44
CA PRO A 44 18.58 6.16 3.57
C PRO A 44 19.27 5.11 4.46
N GLU A 45 20.59 4.94 4.33
CA GLU A 45 21.34 3.97 5.15
C GLU A 45 21.34 4.30 6.65
N ASP A 46 21.39 5.59 7.01
CA ASP A 46 21.34 6.03 8.40
C ASP A 46 19.92 5.81 8.97
N VAL A 47 18.88 6.07 8.17
CA VAL A 47 17.49 5.77 8.53
C VAL A 47 17.31 4.27 8.75
N LYS A 48 17.79 3.43 7.83
CA LYS A 48 17.71 1.96 7.93
C LYS A 48 18.36 1.46 9.22
N LYS A 49 19.57 1.93 9.53
CA LYS A 49 20.30 1.57 10.76
C LYS A 49 19.54 2.00 12.02
N ALA A 50 18.85 3.13 11.99
CA ALA A 50 18.05 3.60 13.11
C ALA A 50 16.72 2.83 13.27
N LEU A 51 16.12 2.37 12.16
CA LEU A 51 14.85 1.64 12.18
C LEU A 51 14.97 0.22 12.72
N ILE A 52 16.05 -0.51 12.40
CA ILE A 52 16.26 -1.90 12.86
C ILE A 52 16.06 -2.05 14.38
N PRO A 53 16.75 -1.29 15.26
CA PRO A 53 16.57 -1.43 16.70
C PRO A 53 15.21 -0.92 17.19
N LEU A 54 14.54 0.00 16.48
CA LEU A 54 13.18 0.44 16.81
C LEU A 54 12.17 -0.68 16.55
N VAL A 55 12.22 -1.28 15.36
CA VAL A 55 11.32 -2.38 14.97
C VAL A 55 11.56 -3.61 15.83
N ASN A 56 12.81 -3.95 16.11
CA ASN A 56 13.15 -5.08 16.99
C ASN A 56 12.71 -4.85 18.44
N ALA A 57 12.68 -3.61 18.91
CA ALA A 57 12.15 -3.30 20.24
C ALA A 57 10.62 -3.43 20.29
N GLY A 58 9.95 -3.21 19.16
CA GLY A 58 8.51 -3.39 19.02
C GLY A 58 7.69 -2.45 19.91
N GLY A 59 6.42 -2.80 20.06
CA GLY A 59 5.50 -2.16 20.98
C GLY A 59 5.00 -0.79 20.53
N LYS A 60 4.05 -0.27 21.32
CA LYS A 60 3.41 1.03 21.06
C LYS A 60 4.40 2.17 20.84
N LYS A 61 5.48 2.21 21.62
CA LYS A 61 6.44 3.32 21.57
C LYS A 61 7.26 3.34 20.27
N ALA A 62 7.59 2.17 19.70
CA ALA A 62 8.22 2.12 18.39
C ALA A 62 7.30 2.65 17.29
N VAL A 63 6.02 2.25 17.33
CA VAL A 63 4.98 2.74 16.40
C VAL A 63 4.80 4.24 16.51
N ASP A 64 4.61 4.77 17.72
CA ASP A 64 4.44 6.21 17.95
C ASP A 64 5.63 7.02 17.40
N ILE A 65 6.86 6.53 17.59
CA ILE A 65 8.09 7.19 17.10
C ILE A 65 8.12 7.21 15.57
N VAL A 66 7.85 6.08 14.92
CA VAL A 66 7.96 5.95 13.45
C VAL A 66 6.81 6.67 12.75
N VAL A 67 5.56 6.50 13.21
CA VAL A 67 4.39 7.20 12.67
C VAL A 67 4.56 8.71 12.82
N GLY A 68 4.97 9.19 14.00
CA GLY A 68 5.25 10.62 14.20
C GLY A 68 6.44 11.17 13.40
N ALA A 69 7.28 10.30 12.84
CA ALA A 69 8.31 10.69 11.88
C ALA A 69 7.75 10.75 10.45
N ILE A 70 6.87 9.82 10.07
CA ILE A 70 6.21 9.79 8.75
C ILE A 70 5.43 11.08 8.49
N ASP A 71 4.69 11.59 9.49
CA ASP A 71 3.90 12.83 9.39
C ASP A 71 4.70 14.08 9.01
N LYS A 72 6.03 14.02 9.13
CA LYS A 72 6.94 15.15 8.89
C LYS A 72 7.63 15.08 7.53
N ILE A 73 7.39 14.03 6.74
CA ILE A 73 8.02 13.81 5.44
C ILE A 73 6.98 14.07 4.34
N PRO A 74 7.32 14.81 3.26
CA PRO A 74 6.46 14.92 2.10
C PRO A 74 6.11 13.52 1.57
N GLY A 75 4.83 13.15 1.62
CA GLY A 75 4.39 11.77 1.32
C GLY A 75 4.64 11.30 -0.12
N MET A 76 4.49 9.99 -0.34
CA MET A 76 4.49 9.23 -1.62
C MET A 76 5.73 9.29 -2.53
N GLN A 77 6.51 10.38 -2.57
CA GLN A 77 7.65 10.53 -3.49
C GLN A 77 9.02 10.37 -2.83
N ASP A 78 9.06 10.23 -1.50
CA ASP A 78 10.30 10.16 -0.75
C ASP A 78 10.67 8.70 -0.42
N GLN A 79 11.91 8.29 -0.71
CA GLN A 79 12.40 6.94 -0.40
C GLN A 79 12.35 6.66 1.11
N ILE A 80 12.68 7.65 1.94
CA ILE A 80 12.67 7.54 3.40
C ILE A 80 11.24 7.33 3.89
N TYR A 81 10.25 8.00 3.30
CA TYR A 81 8.83 7.77 3.61
C TYR A 81 8.48 6.27 3.49
N TRP A 82 8.78 5.66 2.35
CA TRP A 82 8.47 4.24 2.12
C TRP A 82 9.29 3.30 3.00
N MET A 83 10.51 3.67 3.38
CA MET A 83 11.30 2.92 4.35
C MET A 83 10.65 2.91 5.73
N LEU A 84 10.12 4.04 6.19
CA LEU A 84 9.43 4.13 7.48
C LEU A 84 8.14 3.28 7.47
N VAL A 85 7.33 3.42 6.41
CA VAL A 85 6.09 2.63 6.22
C VAL A 85 6.42 1.14 6.20
N SER A 86 7.36 0.72 5.35
CA SER A 86 7.73 -0.69 5.25
C SER A 86 8.31 -1.26 6.55
N ALA A 87 9.06 -0.48 7.31
CA ALA A 87 9.65 -0.94 8.56
C ALA A 87 8.59 -1.10 9.66
N ILE A 88 7.63 -0.19 9.77
CA ILE A 88 6.64 -0.29 10.85
C ILE A 88 5.61 -1.38 10.61
N THR A 89 5.30 -1.71 9.35
CA THR A 89 4.35 -2.77 9.01
C THR A 89 4.91 -4.18 9.16
N THR A 90 6.20 -4.34 9.50
CA THR A 90 6.79 -5.65 9.88
C THR A 90 6.69 -5.96 11.37
N ILE A 91 6.16 -5.04 12.20
CA ILE A 91 5.91 -5.33 13.61
C ILE A 91 4.87 -6.45 13.73
N THR A 92 5.12 -7.37 14.66
CA THR A 92 4.23 -8.52 14.93
C THR A 92 3.88 -8.65 16.41
N ASP A 93 4.48 -7.86 17.30
CA ASP A 93 4.14 -7.91 18.72
C ASP A 93 2.76 -7.29 18.98
N PRO A 94 1.93 -7.87 19.87
CA PRO A 94 0.55 -7.40 20.07
C PRO A 94 0.43 -5.91 20.43
N PRO A 95 1.23 -5.35 21.37
CA PRO A 95 1.14 -3.92 21.70
C PRO A 95 1.49 -3.00 20.51
N GLY A 96 2.42 -3.41 19.65
CA GLY A 96 2.76 -2.70 18.43
C GLY A 96 1.67 -2.81 17.37
N ILE A 97 1.08 -4.00 17.19
CA ILE A 97 -0.06 -4.18 16.28
C ILE A 97 -1.26 -3.34 16.72
N ASP A 98 -1.58 -3.29 18.01
CA ASP A 98 -2.67 -2.46 18.53
C ASP A 98 -2.43 -0.97 18.27
N ALA A 99 -1.21 -0.50 18.50
CA ALA A 99 -0.83 0.88 18.21
C ALA A 99 -0.87 1.19 16.72
N LEU A 100 -0.51 0.24 15.86
CA LEU A 100 -0.60 0.39 14.41
C LEU A 100 -2.05 0.45 13.94
N ALA A 101 -2.94 -0.36 14.54
CA ALA A 101 -4.38 -0.27 14.30
C ALA A 101 -4.93 1.11 14.69
N ASP A 102 -4.54 1.62 15.87
CA ASP A 102 -4.90 2.96 16.32
C ASP A 102 -4.42 4.03 15.34
N ALA A 103 -3.19 3.91 14.83
CA ALA A 103 -2.64 4.83 13.85
C ALA A 103 -3.45 4.82 12.55
N ILE A 104 -3.81 3.65 12.02
CA ILE A 104 -4.62 3.51 10.78
C ILE A 104 -6.02 4.10 10.96
N ILE A 105 -6.66 3.84 12.12
CA ILE A 105 -8.03 4.30 12.41
C ILE A 105 -8.07 5.80 12.66
N SER A 106 -7.07 6.33 13.37
CA SER A 106 -7.03 7.74 13.76
C SER A 106 -6.60 8.64 12.60
N HIS A 107 -5.72 8.17 11.72
CA HIS A 107 -5.37 8.88 10.51
C HIS A 107 -6.49 8.72 9.49
N LYS A 108 -6.86 9.83 8.83
CA LYS A 108 -7.76 9.83 7.69
C LYS A 108 -6.95 10.24 6.47
N GLY A 109 -6.91 9.40 5.43
CA GLY A 109 -6.30 9.77 4.14
C GLY A 109 -5.25 8.80 3.62
N SER A 110 -4.17 9.33 3.04
CA SER A 110 -3.13 8.54 2.36
C SER A 110 -2.36 7.63 3.31
N LEU A 111 -1.95 8.14 4.48
CA LEU A 111 -1.14 7.35 5.42
C LEU A 111 -1.83 6.04 5.82
N SER A 112 -3.13 6.06 6.11
CA SER A 112 -3.88 4.84 6.45
C SER A 112 -3.87 3.84 5.29
N ARG A 113 -4.01 4.31 4.04
CA ARG A 113 -3.90 3.45 2.85
C ARG A 113 -2.49 2.90 2.67
N ASP A 114 -1.47 3.72 2.89
CA ASP A 114 -0.07 3.35 2.72
C ASP A 114 0.38 2.35 3.80
N LEU A 115 -0.07 2.50 5.04
CA LEU A 115 0.12 1.52 6.11
C LEU A 115 -0.62 0.21 5.83
N MET A 116 -1.88 0.28 5.38
CA MET A 116 -2.64 -0.91 4.97
C MET A 116 -1.97 -1.63 3.77
N PHE A 117 -1.36 -0.88 2.86
CA PHE A 117 -0.57 -1.43 1.76
C PHE A 117 0.72 -2.09 2.26
N GLY A 118 1.47 -1.46 3.18
CA GLY A 118 2.67 -2.05 3.76
C GLY A 118 2.39 -3.33 4.56
N LEU A 119 1.21 -3.44 5.18
CA LEU A 119 0.79 -4.64 5.90
C LEU A 119 0.47 -5.85 5.00
N GLN A 120 0.41 -5.66 3.66
CA GLN A 120 0.15 -6.76 2.71
C GLN A 120 1.19 -7.89 2.76
N THR A 121 2.38 -7.62 3.27
CA THR A 121 3.44 -8.63 3.45
C THR A 121 3.42 -9.27 4.83
N ASN A 122 2.64 -8.73 5.77
CA ASN A 122 2.51 -9.26 7.11
C ASN A 122 1.36 -10.28 7.17
N ARG A 123 1.70 -11.51 7.58
CA ARG A 123 0.78 -12.67 7.66
C ARG A 123 0.69 -13.26 9.07
N SER A 124 1.18 -12.52 10.06
CA SER A 124 1.08 -12.93 11.45
C SER A 124 -0.39 -12.98 11.89
N LEU A 125 -0.71 -13.79 12.90
CA LEU A 125 -2.09 -13.92 13.39
C LEU A 125 -2.58 -12.63 14.04
N GLU A 126 -1.66 -11.89 14.66
CA GLU A 126 -1.92 -10.64 15.36
C GLU A 126 -2.52 -9.58 14.42
N VAL A 127 -2.11 -9.56 13.14
CA VAL A 127 -2.65 -8.60 12.17
C VAL A 127 -4.11 -8.87 11.82
N VAL A 128 -4.64 -10.09 12.04
CA VAL A 128 -6.07 -10.39 11.83
C VAL A 128 -6.93 -9.49 12.73
N ALA A 129 -6.56 -9.37 14.00
CA ALA A 129 -7.25 -8.49 14.95
C ALA A 129 -7.17 -7.01 14.54
N LEU A 130 -6.04 -6.57 13.98
CA LEU A 130 -5.91 -5.22 13.41
C LEU A 130 -6.90 -5.02 12.26
N TYR A 131 -6.98 -5.95 11.31
CA TYR A 131 -7.89 -5.83 10.17
C TYR A 131 -9.35 -5.86 10.57
N GLU A 132 -9.73 -6.66 11.58
CA GLU A 132 -11.07 -6.60 12.16
C GLU A 132 -11.40 -5.20 12.70
N ARG A 133 -10.50 -4.63 13.51
CA ARG A 133 -10.70 -3.28 14.05
C ARG A 133 -10.83 -2.23 12.94
N VAL A 134 -10.02 -2.34 11.89
CA VAL A 134 -10.08 -1.46 10.71
C VAL A 134 -11.39 -1.65 9.95
N LEU A 135 -11.84 -2.89 9.74
CA LEU A 135 -13.11 -3.22 9.11
C LEU A 135 -14.30 -2.61 9.88
N LEU A 136 -14.24 -2.58 11.20
CA LEU A 136 -15.34 -2.08 12.03
C LEU A 136 -15.36 -0.55 12.17
N LYS A 137 -14.20 0.12 12.09
CA LYS A 137 -14.06 1.53 12.51
C LYS A 137 -13.70 2.52 11.39
N CYS A 138 -13.20 2.05 10.25
CA CYS A 138 -12.73 2.95 9.20
C CYS A 138 -13.79 3.27 8.13
N ALA A 139 -13.45 4.17 7.21
CA ALA A 139 -14.25 4.50 6.05
C ALA A 139 -14.24 3.36 5.00
N GLN A 140 -15.22 3.38 4.11
CA GLN A 140 -15.51 2.32 3.14
C GLN A 140 -14.28 1.85 2.33
N ASP A 141 -13.43 2.77 1.88
CA ASP A 141 -12.22 2.45 1.10
C ASP A 141 -11.22 1.61 1.91
N ILE A 142 -10.98 1.98 3.16
CA ILE A 142 -10.09 1.26 4.07
C ILE A 142 -10.73 -0.05 4.55
N GLN A 143 -12.05 -0.07 4.76
CA GLN A 143 -12.80 -1.29 5.09
C GLN A 143 -12.65 -2.34 3.98
N LYS A 144 -12.77 -1.95 2.71
CA LYS A 144 -12.52 -2.85 1.57
C LYS A 144 -11.12 -3.43 1.61
N MET A 145 -10.10 -2.60 1.87
CA MET A 145 -8.72 -3.09 2.01
C MET A 145 -8.61 -4.14 3.14
N ALA A 146 -9.27 -3.93 4.28
CA ALA A 146 -9.26 -4.90 5.37
C ALA A 146 -9.90 -6.24 4.97
N VAL A 147 -11.05 -6.21 4.28
CA VAL A 147 -11.69 -7.42 3.72
C VAL A 147 -10.73 -8.16 2.79
N GLU A 148 -10.09 -7.44 1.86
CA GLU A 148 -9.10 -8.04 0.95
C GLU A 148 -7.93 -8.69 1.71
N GLN A 149 -7.43 -8.04 2.77
CA GLN A 149 -6.31 -8.58 3.53
C GLN A 149 -6.67 -9.82 4.36
N LEU A 150 -7.87 -9.85 4.95
CA LEU A 150 -8.39 -11.03 5.66
C LEU A 150 -8.47 -12.24 4.72
N VAL A 151 -8.96 -12.05 3.50
CA VAL A 151 -8.97 -13.12 2.47
C VAL A 151 -7.57 -13.58 2.09
N ASN A 152 -6.62 -12.63 1.98
CA ASN A 152 -5.24 -12.96 1.61
C ASN A 152 -4.47 -13.69 2.71
N ILE A 153 -4.81 -13.48 3.98
CA ILE A 153 -4.28 -14.28 5.09
C ILE A 153 -4.87 -15.69 5.05
N GLY A 154 -6.19 -15.80 4.92
CA GLY A 154 -6.87 -17.07 4.71
C GLY A 154 -6.71 -18.07 5.84
N LYS A 155 -6.93 -17.60 7.08
CA LYS A 155 -6.96 -18.44 8.28
C LYS A 155 -8.37 -18.44 8.89
N ASP A 156 -8.64 -19.40 9.76
CA ASP A 156 -9.94 -19.57 10.41
C ASP A 156 -10.38 -18.30 11.18
N GLU A 157 -9.44 -17.62 11.83
CA GLU A 157 -9.69 -16.36 12.54
C GLU A 157 -10.18 -15.25 11.61
N CYS A 158 -9.80 -15.28 10.32
CA CYS A 158 -10.28 -14.31 9.35
C CYS A 158 -11.78 -14.48 9.08
N VAL A 159 -12.32 -15.71 9.18
CA VAL A 159 -13.75 -15.95 9.04
C VAL A 159 -14.51 -15.33 10.21
N GLU A 160 -14.02 -15.51 11.44
CA GLU A 160 -14.65 -14.90 12.62
C GLU A 160 -14.64 -13.36 12.54
N SER A 161 -13.52 -12.76 12.11
CA SER A 161 -13.45 -11.30 11.90
C SER A 161 -14.40 -10.80 10.81
N LEU A 162 -14.56 -11.55 9.72
CA LEU A 162 -15.54 -11.23 8.67
C LEU A 162 -16.98 -11.40 9.16
N LEU A 163 -17.27 -12.40 9.99
CA LEU A 163 -18.58 -12.59 10.61
C LEU A 163 -18.95 -11.42 11.54
N GLU A 164 -18.01 -10.96 12.36
CA GLU A 164 -18.23 -9.78 13.20
C GLU A 164 -18.44 -8.52 12.34
N GLY A 165 -17.70 -8.39 11.23
CA GLY A 165 -17.96 -7.38 10.21
C GLY A 165 -19.37 -7.44 9.62
N LEU A 166 -19.85 -8.63 9.22
CA LEU A 166 -21.17 -8.82 8.61
C LEU A 166 -22.32 -8.44 9.56
N LYS A 167 -22.12 -8.71 10.85
CA LYS A 167 -23.02 -8.37 11.95
C LYS A 167 -23.05 -6.86 12.22
N SER A 168 -21.88 -6.24 12.32
CA SER A 168 -21.73 -4.91 12.93
C SER A 168 -21.62 -3.76 11.92
N VAL A 169 -21.07 -3.99 10.72
CA VAL A 169 -20.98 -2.96 9.68
C VAL A 169 -22.39 -2.63 9.15
N ARG A 170 -22.68 -1.36 8.90
CA ARG A 170 -23.99 -0.92 8.37
C ARG A 170 -24.00 -0.73 6.86
N ASP A 171 -22.85 -0.42 6.27
CA ASP A 171 -22.72 -0.17 4.84
C ASP A 171 -23.03 -1.45 4.04
N LYS A 172 -24.01 -1.34 3.13
CA LYS A 172 -24.48 -2.47 2.33
C LYS A 172 -23.41 -3.00 1.36
N LEU A 173 -22.63 -2.10 0.74
CA LEU A 173 -21.58 -2.50 -0.19
C LEU A 173 -20.47 -3.25 0.54
N ILE A 174 -20.11 -2.83 1.76
CA ILE A 174 -19.15 -3.57 2.58
C ILE A 174 -19.73 -4.92 3.01
N LYS A 175 -21.01 -5.02 3.36
CA LYS A 175 -21.63 -6.33 3.65
C LYS A 175 -21.58 -7.28 2.47
N GLU A 176 -21.85 -6.79 1.27
CA GLU A 176 -21.74 -7.59 0.03
C GLU A 176 -20.29 -8.08 -0.17
N GLU A 177 -19.30 -7.21 0.04
CA GLU A 177 -17.88 -7.59 -0.03
C GLU A 177 -17.47 -8.62 1.04
N ILE A 178 -17.98 -8.48 2.26
CA ILE A 178 -17.75 -9.45 3.34
C ILE A 178 -18.34 -10.80 2.97
N VAL A 179 -19.55 -10.84 2.42
CA VAL A 179 -20.17 -12.10 1.95
C VAL A 179 -19.33 -12.72 0.84
N ILE A 180 -18.87 -11.94 -0.14
CA ILE A 180 -17.96 -12.42 -1.19
C ILE A 180 -16.69 -13.01 -0.59
N ALA A 181 -16.09 -12.32 0.40
CA ALA A 181 -14.90 -12.79 1.10
C ALA A 181 -15.14 -14.10 1.86
N LEU A 182 -16.28 -14.25 2.54
CA LEU A 182 -16.67 -15.49 3.20
C LEU A 182 -16.77 -16.64 2.19
N LYS A 183 -17.46 -16.44 1.06
CA LYS A 183 -17.52 -17.42 -0.04
C LYS A 183 -16.13 -17.78 -0.58
N MET A 184 -15.25 -16.78 -0.72
CA MET A 184 -13.88 -17.01 -1.19
C MET A 184 -13.05 -17.85 -0.23
N LEU A 185 -13.22 -17.67 1.08
CA LEU A 185 -12.47 -18.41 2.09
C LEU A 185 -13.01 -19.83 2.24
N THR A 186 -14.32 -19.98 2.39
CA THR A 186 -14.95 -21.25 2.77
C THR A 186 -15.36 -22.11 1.57
N GLY A 187 -15.52 -21.50 0.38
CA GLY A 187 -16.08 -22.16 -0.80
C GLY A 187 -17.59 -22.38 -0.74
N ALA A 188 -18.26 -22.02 0.36
CA ALA A 188 -19.71 -22.18 0.52
C ALA A 188 -20.49 -20.95 0.06
N ASP A 189 -21.76 -21.14 -0.31
CA ASP A 189 -22.71 -20.06 -0.56
C ASP A 189 -23.98 -20.31 0.26
N VAL A 190 -24.10 -19.62 1.40
CA VAL A 190 -25.25 -19.74 2.33
C VAL A 190 -26.09 -18.46 2.38
N GLY A 191 -26.02 -17.63 1.33
CA GLY A 191 -26.77 -16.38 1.24
C GLY A 191 -26.05 -15.17 1.84
N THR A 192 -26.81 -14.20 2.35
CA THR A 192 -26.28 -12.89 2.80
C THR A 192 -26.51 -12.58 4.28
N SER A 193 -27.15 -13.50 5.01
CA SER A 193 -27.53 -13.31 6.41
C SER A 193 -26.38 -13.66 7.34
N TYR A 194 -26.12 -12.81 8.34
CA TYR A 194 -25.16 -13.13 9.41
C TYR A 194 -25.50 -14.44 10.12
N ARG A 195 -26.78 -14.70 10.39
CA ARG A 195 -27.21 -15.90 11.15
C ARG A 195 -26.84 -17.18 10.41
N ASP A 196 -27.10 -17.20 9.10
CA ASP A 196 -26.90 -18.39 8.26
C ASP A 196 -25.39 -18.67 8.11
N TRP A 197 -24.60 -17.59 7.90
CA TRP A 197 -23.15 -17.67 7.87
C TRP A 197 -22.53 -18.13 9.20
N LYS A 198 -23.04 -17.63 10.33
CA LYS A 198 -22.54 -18.03 11.66
C LYS A 198 -22.85 -19.49 11.95
N GLN A 199 -24.07 -19.94 11.65
CA GLN A 199 -24.46 -21.34 11.81
C GLN A 199 -23.56 -22.25 10.97
N TYR A 200 -23.40 -21.96 9.68
CA TYR A 200 -22.51 -22.70 8.79
C TYR A 200 -21.08 -22.79 9.36
N TRP A 201 -20.52 -21.66 9.80
CA TRP A 201 -19.16 -21.65 10.30
C TRP A 201 -19.00 -22.43 11.62
N ASP A 202 -19.97 -22.38 12.53
CA ASP A 202 -19.92 -23.15 13.76
C ASP A 202 -19.92 -24.68 13.51
N GLU A 203 -20.56 -25.14 12.43
CA GLU A 203 -20.55 -26.53 11.98
C GLU A 203 -19.25 -26.90 11.22
N ALA A 204 -18.72 -25.98 10.42
CA ALA A 204 -17.57 -26.22 9.54
C ALA A 204 -16.20 -25.97 10.18
N LYS A 205 -16.09 -25.09 11.19
CA LYS A 205 -14.79 -24.61 11.71
C LYS A 205 -13.85 -25.71 12.21
N ASN A 206 -14.38 -26.82 12.71
CA ASN A 206 -13.57 -27.96 13.15
C ASN A 206 -12.90 -28.72 11.99
N GLN A 207 -13.38 -28.53 10.75
CA GLN A 207 -12.80 -29.09 9.54
C GLN A 207 -11.72 -28.16 8.95
N GLY A 208 -11.65 -26.92 9.43
CA GLY A 208 -10.76 -25.88 8.91
C GLY A 208 -11.18 -25.36 7.53
N LEU A 209 -10.49 -24.31 7.07
CA LEU A 209 -10.67 -23.81 5.71
C LEU A 209 -10.24 -24.84 4.65
N PRO A 210 -10.93 -24.89 3.49
CA PRO A 210 -10.55 -25.76 2.39
C PRO A 210 -9.14 -25.43 1.89
N ARG A 211 -8.36 -26.47 1.55
CA ARG A 211 -7.03 -26.27 0.97
C ARG A 211 -7.18 -25.69 -0.45
N PRO A 212 -6.37 -24.71 -0.84
CA PRO A 212 -6.36 -24.21 -2.21
C PRO A 212 -6.02 -25.33 -3.19
N GLU A 213 -6.86 -25.55 -4.21
CA GLU A 213 -6.52 -26.45 -5.31
C GLU A 213 -5.29 -25.89 -6.05
N GLY A 214 -4.22 -26.69 -6.15
CA GLY A 214 -2.99 -26.34 -6.88
C GLY A 214 -1.82 -25.81 -6.05
N GLU A 215 -1.89 -25.80 -4.71
CA GLU A 215 -0.70 -25.65 -3.86
C GLU A 215 -0.02 -27.03 -3.67
N ASP A 216 0.57 -27.56 -4.75
CA ASP A 216 1.77 -28.37 -4.56
C ASP A 216 2.81 -27.45 -3.90
N ALA A 217 3.45 -27.97 -2.87
CA ALA A 217 4.38 -27.29 -1.99
C ALA A 217 5.55 -26.65 -2.76
N ASP A 218 5.36 -25.47 -3.35
CA ASP A 218 6.45 -24.71 -3.93
C ASP A 218 6.85 -23.57 -3.02
N ASN A 219 7.86 -23.93 -2.23
CA ASN A 219 8.72 -23.14 -1.36
C ASN A 219 9.44 -22.04 -2.18
N SER A 220 8.70 -21.14 -2.80
CA SER A 220 9.23 -20.01 -3.55
C SER A 220 9.56 -18.86 -2.59
N GLY A 221 10.72 -19.03 -1.95
CA GLY A 221 11.69 -17.96 -1.75
C GLY A 221 11.18 -16.67 -1.13
N PHE A 222 11.44 -16.55 0.17
CA PHE A 222 11.57 -15.26 0.84
C PHE A 222 12.59 -14.39 0.07
N GLY A 223 12.08 -13.41 -0.67
CA GLY A 223 12.87 -12.41 -1.39
C GLY A 223 12.14 -11.09 -1.32
N GLY A 224 12.70 -10.11 -0.61
CA GLY A 224 12.16 -8.76 -0.54
C GLY A 224 12.00 -8.19 -1.95
N GLY A 225 10.76 -8.09 -2.42
CA GLY A 225 10.44 -7.64 -3.76
C GLY A 225 9.01 -8.03 -4.09
N PHE A 226 8.24 -7.05 -4.57
CA PHE A 226 6.85 -7.14 -5.02
C PHE A 226 6.39 -8.56 -5.46
N ARG A 227 5.29 -9.05 -4.87
CA ARG A 227 4.62 -10.27 -5.38
C ARG A 227 4.17 -10.03 -6.82
N THR A 228 4.67 -10.81 -7.76
CA THR A 228 4.38 -10.74 -9.20
C THR A 228 3.07 -11.44 -9.60
N GLY A 229 2.12 -11.60 -8.68
CA GLY A 229 0.83 -12.25 -8.94
C GLY A 229 -0.35 -11.48 -8.34
N LEU A 230 -1.51 -11.55 -9.00
CA LEU A 230 -2.78 -11.05 -8.46
C LEU A 230 -3.05 -11.69 -7.08
N SER A 231 -3.58 -10.91 -6.14
CA SER A 231 -4.00 -11.40 -4.81
C SER A 231 -5.04 -12.52 -4.96
N ARG A 232 -5.19 -13.41 -3.97
CA ARG A 232 -6.20 -14.51 -4.04
C ARG A 232 -7.60 -13.93 -4.29
N TYR A 233 -7.90 -12.81 -3.64
CA TYR A 233 -9.12 -12.03 -3.85
C TYR A 233 -9.25 -11.54 -5.30
N ARG A 234 -8.22 -10.92 -5.88
CA ARG A 234 -8.25 -10.46 -7.29
C ARG A 234 -8.25 -11.61 -8.31
N LYS A 235 -7.60 -12.74 -8.02
CA LYS A 235 -7.65 -13.94 -8.86
C LYS A 235 -9.06 -14.53 -8.92
N LYS A 236 -9.76 -14.59 -7.77
CA LYS A 236 -11.14 -15.07 -7.70
C LYS A 236 -12.16 -14.04 -8.21
N GLN A 237 -11.86 -12.74 -8.21
CA GLN A 237 -12.65 -11.74 -8.95
C GLN A 237 -12.35 -11.72 -10.46
N ALA A 238 -11.20 -12.24 -10.89
CA ALA A 238 -10.84 -12.37 -12.30
C ALA A 238 -11.54 -13.54 -13.02
N ILE A 239 -12.48 -14.22 -12.35
CA ILE A 239 -13.35 -15.22 -12.97
C ILE A 239 -14.19 -14.53 -14.06
N GLY A 240 -13.97 -14.92 -15.31
CA GLY A 240 -14.44 -14.28 -16.54
C GLY A 240 -13.33 -13.90 -17.53
N ILE A 241 -12.06 -13.95 -17.13
CA ILE A 241 -10.88 -13.68 -17.98
C ILE A 241 -10.29 -14.98 -18.54
N GLU A 242 -10.67 -16.15 -18.03
CA GLU A 242 -10.08 -17.46 -18.37
C GLU A 242 -10.29 -17.88 -19.84
N GLY A 243 -11.17 -17.20 -20.58
CA GLY A 243 -11.39 -17.41 -22.02
C GLY A 243 -10.67 -16.39 -22.92
N LEU A 244 -10.00 -15.38 -22.36
CA LEU A 244 -9.20 -14.45 -23.14
C LEU A 244 -7.88 -15.15 -23.44
N GLY A 245 -7.70 -15.55 -24.71
CA GLY A 245 -6.43 -16.06 -25.25
C GLY A 245 -5.25 -15.14 -24.92
N PRO A 246 -4.00 -15.53 -25.23
CA PRO A 246 -2.78 -14.94 -24.66
C PRO A 246 -2.87 -13.42 -24.56
N LEU A 247 -3.06 -12.95 -23.33
CA LEU A 247 -3.43 -11.58 -23.00
C LEU A 247 -2.36 -10.63 -23.54
N ALA A 248 -2.73 -9.78 -24.50
CA ALA A 248 -1.81 -8.81 -25.06
C ALA A 248 -2.01 -7.44 -24.42
N ALA A 249 -0.91 -6.78 -24.08
CA ALA A 249 -0.88 -5.37 -23.72
C ALA A 249 -0.48 -4.52 -24.94
N LEU A 250 -1.19 -3.43 -25.20
CA LEU A 250 -0.76 -2.42 -26.17
C LEU A 250 -0.06 -1.30 -25.43
N VAL A 251 1.22 -1.06 -25.72
CA VAL A 251 2.00 0.05 -25.15
C VAL A 251 2.11 1.15 -26.19
N ILE A 252 1.58 2.32 -25.87
CA ILE A 252 1.69 3.52 -26.70
C ILE A 252 2.84 4.35 -26.15
N THR A 253 3.86 4.59 -26.96
CA THR A 253 5.01 5.43 -26.60
C THR A 253 5.09 6.65 -27.51
N ALA A 254 5.60 7.76 -27.00
CA ALA A 254 5.94 8.94 -27.80
C ALA A 254 7.45 8.99 -28.02
N ARG A 255 7.89 9.62 -29.12
CA ARG A 255 9.31 9.87 -29.38
C ARG A 255 9.60 11.34 -29.17
N CYS A 256 10.69 11.64 -28.46
CA CYS A 256 11.30 12.97 -28.47
C CYS A 256 12.31 13.01 -29.62
N ASP A 257 11.89 13.53 -30.78
CA ASP A 257 12.77 13.65 -31.96
C ASP A 257 13.88 14.72 -31.79
N ASN A 258 13.81 15.56 -30.75
CA ASN A 258 14.73 16.67 -30.51
C ASN A 258 16.01 16.33 -29.72
N ARG A 259 16.32 15.05 -29.45
CA ARG A 259 17.63 14.64 -28.91
C ARG A 259 18.17 13.44 -29.66
N SER A 260 19.35 13.61 -30.25
CA SER A 260 20.14 12.51 -30.81
C SER A 260 20.66 11.63 -29.68
N GLY A 261 20.29 10.35 -29.70
CA GLY A 261 20.71 9.36 -28.70
C GLY A 261 19.65 9.14 -27.64
N SER A 262 18.93 8.01 -27.77
CA SER A 262 17.97 7.45 -26.80
C SER A 262 16.63 8.18 -26.68
N ALA A 263 15.53 7.49 -26.99
CA ALA A 263 14.21 7.91 -26.56
C ALA A 263 14.17 7.84 -25.02
N ILE A 264 13.97 8.98 -24.35
CA ILE A 264 13.85 9.03 -22.89
C ILE A 264 12.40 8.65 -22.52
N CYS A 265 12.14 7.34 -22.48
CA CYS A 265 10.98 6.78 -21.81
C CYS A 265 11.39 6.38 -20.39
N PHE A 266 10.78 7.00 -19.39
CA PHE A 266 11.10 6.71 -17.99
C PHE A 266 10.45 5.44 -17.48
N ASP A 267 9.28 5.10 -18.04
CA ASP A 267 8.50 3.97 -17.53
C ASP A 267 8.98 2.63 -18.09
N GLN A 268 9.47 2.61 -19.33
CA GLN A 268 9.91 1.40 -20.05
C GLN A 268 8.94 0.21 -19.85
N LEU A 269 7.62 0.46 -19.89
CA LEU A 269 6.62 -0.56 -19.55
C LEU A 269 6.73 -1.78 -20.46
N GLU A 270 7.20 -1.62 -21.70
CA GLU A 270 7.52 -2.73 -22.59
C GLU A 270 8.56 -3.69 -22.01
N ALA A 271 9.58 -3.16 -21.32
CA ALA A 271 10.59 -3.97 -20.67
C ALA A 271 10.02 -4.70 -19.45
N THR A 272 9.22 -4.01 -18.62
CA THR A 272 8.53 -4.63 -17.47
C THR A 272 7.54 -5.71 -17.92
N LEU A 273 6.70 -5.44 -18.92
CA LEU A 273 5.75 -6.41 -19.47
C LEU A 273 6.46 -7.63 -20.05
N SER A 274 7.57 -7.42 -20.76
CA SER A 274 8.40 -8.51 -21.31
C SER A 274 9.04 -9.35 -20.20
N GLN A 275 9.55 -8.72 -19.13
CA GLN A 275 10.06 -9.43 -17.94
C GLN A 275 8.96 -10.25 -17.26
N MET A 276 7.73 -9.73 -17.19
CA MET A 276 6.56 -10.43 -16.69
C MET A 276 6.04 -11.52 -17.64
N ARG A 277 6.68 -11.72 -18.81
CA ARG A 277 6.24 -12.64 -19.87
C ARG A 277 4.83 -12.36 -20.37
N ILE A 278 4.41 -11.09 -20.30
CA ILE A 278 3.14 -10.62 -20.86
C ILE A 278 3.40 -10.22 -22.32
N LYS A 279 2.64 -10.83 -23.23
CA LYS A 279 2.68 -10.46 -24.66
C LYS A 279 2.36 -8.98 -24.77
N ASN A 280 3.22 -8.21 -25.42
CA ASN A 280 3.00 -6.79 -25.60
C ASN A 280 3.32 -6.34 -27.02
N THR A 281 2.58 -5.33 -27.48
CA THR A 281 2.81 -4.65 -28.75
C THR A 281 3.11 -3.20 -28.45
N VAL A 282 4.27 -2.71 -28.89
CA VAL A 282 4.65 -1.31 -28.71
C VAL A 282 4.37 -0.54 -30.01
N ILE A 283 3.58 0.52 -29.92
CA ILE A 283 3.33 1.42 -31.05
C ILE A 283 3.69 2.85 -30.67
N ARG A 284 3.92 3.67 -31.70
CA ARG A 284 4.09 5.12 -31.52
C ARG A 284 2.75 5.81 -31.47
N ARG A 285 2.66 6.90 -30.69
CA ARG A 285 1.48 7.77 -30.64
C ARG A 285 1.00 8.20 -32.03
N ILE A 286 1.91 8.61 -32.92
CA ILE A 286 1.58 9.02 -34.30
C ILE A 286 0.81 7.90 -35.04
N LYS A 287 1.25 6.64 -34.87
CA LYS A 287 0.59 5.49 -35.49
C LYS A 287 -0.78 5.21 -34.88
N PHE A 288 -0.92 5.45 -33.57
CA PHE A 288 -2.20 5.34 -32.89
C PHE A 288 -3.23 6.40 -33.35
N GLU A 289 -2.76 7.60 -33.68
CA GLU A 289 -3.59 8.74 -34.13
C GLU A 289 -4.01 8.66 -35.62
N GLU A 290 -3.51 7.69 -36.38
CA GLU A 290 -3.92 7.47 -37.77
C GLU A 290 -5.43 7.16 -37.84
N LYS A 291 -6.18 7.81 -38.75
CA LYS A 291 -7.65 7.73 -38.90
C LYS A 291 -8.23 6.32 -39.17
N GLY A 292 -7.41 5.28 -39.22
CA GLY A 292 -7.82 3.88 -39.40
C GLY A 292 -7.17 2.90 -38.43
N TYR A 293 -6.42 3.38 -37.43
CA TYR A 293 -5.79 2.48 -36.46
C TYR A 293 -6.86 1.72 -35.66
N LYS A 294 -6.73 0.39 -35.62
CA LYS A 294 -7.61 -0.48 -34.84
C LYS A 294 -6.79 -1.13 -33.76
N ILE A 295 -7.23 -1.00 -32.51
CA ILE A 295 -6.66 -1.73 -31.38
C ILE A 295 -6.81 -3.23 -31.67
N PRO A 296 -5.72 -4.03 -31.58
CA PRO A 296 -5.80 -5.47 -31.78
C PRO A 296 -6.85 -6.11 -30.86
N LYS A 297 -7.65 -7.04 -31.40
CA LYS A 297 -8.78 -7.65 -30.66
C LYS A 297 -8.34 -8.45 -29.43
N ASP A 298 -7.08 -8.88 -29.38
CA ASP A 298 -6.46 -9.58 -28.25
C ASP A 298 -5.86 -8.63 -27.19
N THR A 299 -6.03 -7.30 -27.35
CA THR A 299 -5.56 -6.30 -26.40
C THR A 299 -6.51 -6.21 -25.20
N ILE A 300 -6.00 -6.50 -24.01
CA ILE A 300 -6.77 -6.41 -22.76
C ILE A 300 -6.47 -5.14 -21.96
N ALA A 301 -5.32 -4.52 -22.20
CA ALA A 301 -4.87 -3.33 -21.52
C ALA A 301 -4.10 -2.44 -22.50
N VAL A 302 -4.37 -1.15 -22.43
CA VAL A 302 -3.62 -0.12 -23.16
C VAL A 302 -2.82 0.67 -22.13
N PHE A 303 -1.50 0.61 -22.24
CA PHE A 303 -0.58 1.39 -21.42
C PHE A 303 -0.05 2.56 -22.25
N ILE A 304 0.12 3.71 -21.61
CA ILE A 304 0.71 4.90 -22.24
C ILE A 304 2.01 5.20 -21.50
N ASN A 305 3.13 5.00 -22.18
CA ASN A 305 4.44 5.34 -21.65
C ASN A 305 4.58 6.86 -21.53
N CYS A 306 4.99 7.33 -20.35
CA CYS A 306 5.40 8.70 -20.14
C CYS A 306 6.77 8.94 -20.79
N VAL A 307 6.82 9.90 -21.70
CA VAL A 307 8.04 10.59 -22.09
C VAL A 307 7.97 11.99 -21.53
N GLN A 308 9.13 12.52 -21.09
CA GLN A 308 9.31 13.82 -20.44
C GLN A 308 8.28 14.88 -20.89
N ILE A 309 7.58 15.52 -19.93
CA ILE A 309 6.52 16.50 -20.19
C ILE A 309 7.07 17.65 -21.04
N HIS A 310 6.77 17.63 -22.33
CA HIS A 310 7.11 18.66 -23.30
C HIS A 310 5.85 19.38 -23.79
N PRO A 311 5.96 20.50 -24.51
CA PRO A 311 4.82 21.24 -25.06
C PRO A 311 3.83 20.40 -25.86
N HIS A 312 4.25 19.28 -26.46
CA HIS A 312 3.37 18.35 -27.20
C HIS A 312 2.55 17.40 -26.30
N CYS A 313 2.87 17.32 -25.00
CA CYS A 313 2.05 16.66 -23.97
C CYS A 313 0.98 17.62 -23.41
N VAL A 314 0.99 18.89 -23.83
CA VAL A 314 -0.02 19.90 -23.52
C VAL A 314 -1.02 19.91 -24.66
N CYS A 315 -2.30 19.75 -24.33
CA CYS A 315 -3.39 19.92 -25.29
C CYS A 315 -3.24 21.27 -26.02
N PRO A 316 -3.20 21.31 -27.37
CA PRO A 316 -2.87 22.53 -28.11
C PRO A 316 -3.92 23.64 -27.94
N THR A 317 -5.12 23.30 -27.48
CA THR A 317 -6.22 24.22 -27.18
C THR A 317 -6.35 24.54 -25.69
N CYS A 318 -5.53 23.93 -24.83
CA CYS A 318 -5.62 24.07 -23.38
C CYS A 318 -4.54 25.01 -22.87
N GLU A 319 -4.94 26.13 -22.26
CA GLU A 319 -3.98 27.08 -21.67
C GLU A 319 -3.29 26.50 -20.43
N VAL A 320 -1.96 26.62 -20.40
CA VAL A 320 -1.12 26.19 -19.28
C VAL A 320 -1.52 26.96 -18.01
N GLY A 321 -1.85 26.24 -16.94
CA GLY A 321 -1.99 26.83 -15.59
C GLY A 321 -3.41 27.15 -15.13
N LYS A 322 -4.46 26.91 -15.93
CA LYS A 322 -5.84 27.20 -15.49
C LYS A 322 -6.38 26.22 -14.45
N THR A 323 -6.13 24.91 -14.56
CA THR A 323 -6.45 23.93 -13.50
C THR A 323 -5.52 22.70 -13.55
N LYS A 324 -5.31 22.08 -12.39
CA LYS A 324 -4.50 20.85 -12.20
C LYS A 324 -5.04 19.58 -12.91
N HIS A 325 -6.23 19.65 -13.51
CA HIS A 325 -6.92 18.51 -14.11
C HIS A 325 -6.89 18.47 -15.65
N ASN A 326 -6.40 19.52 -16.32
CA ASN A 326 -6.47 19.63 -17.80
C ASN A 326 -5.23 19.09 -18.54
N ARG A 327 -4.58 18.03 -18.02
CA ARG A 327 -3.31 17.53 -18.59
C ARG A 327 -3.46 16.35 -19.56
N LEU A 328 -4.65 15.80 -19.72
CA LEU A 328 -4.91 14.69 -20.63
C LEU A 328 -6.13 15.03 -21.48
N TYR A 329 -6.00 14.84 -22.80
CA TYR A 329 -7.11 14.92 -23.74
C TYR A 329 -8.04 13.73 -23.49
N PRO A 330 -9.38 13.88 -23.54
CA PRO A 330 -10.31 12.76 -23.39
C PRO A 330 -10.13 11.68 -24.47
#